data_AF-A0A0K6IUC4-F1
#
_entry.id   AF-A0A0K6IUC4-F1
#
_cell.length_a   1.000
_cell.length_b   1.000
_cell.length_c   1.000
_cell.angle_alpha   90.00
_cell.angle_beta   90.00
_cell.angle_gamma   90.00
#
_symmetry.space_group_name_H-M   'P 1'
#
loop_
_entity.id
_entity.type
_entity.pdbx_description
1 polymer ?
#
loop_
_entity_poly.entity_id
_entity_poly.type
_entity_poly.pdbx_seq_one_letter_code
_entity_poly.pdbx_strand_id
1 'polypeptide(L)'
;MTWILAFNSWMQTPQGHTIVDGIVVPVDWFEIIFNPYFLYRLVHMGLAEFLCMALLVAATGAYHLLKNQYQTGSRKMVMMALWMLALMAPLQAVVGDQHGLNTLEHQPIKVAAMEGALVAILGR
;
A
#
# COMPACT_ATOMS: atom_id res chain seq x y z
N MET A 1 -8.00 -2.72 -7.39
CA MET A 1 -7.06 -1.74 -6.80
C MET A 1 -6.46 -0.76 -7.82
N THR A 2 -6.09 -1.20 -9.03
CA THR A 2 -5.24 -0.41 -9.97
C THR A 2 -5.78 0.98 -10.31
N TRP A 3 -7.01 1.08 -10.83
CA TRP A 3 -7.57 2.36 -11.27
C TRP A 3 -7.83 3.34 -10.13
N ILE A 4 -8.33 2.84 -9.00
CA ILE A 4 -8.56 3.67 -7.82
C ILE A 4 -7.24 4.17 -7.24
N LEU A 5 -6.16 3.37 -7.29
CA LEU A 5 -4.83 3.81 -6.88
C LEU A 5 -4.19 4.76 -7.89
N ALA A 6 -4.42 4.59 -9.19
CA ALA A 6 -3.97 5.55 -10.20
C ALA A 6 -4.52 6.95 -9.90
N PHE A 7 -5.83 7.04 -9.70
CA PHE A 7 -6.50 8.29 -9.32
C PHE A 7 -5.99 8.82 -7.97
N ASN A 8 -5.91 7.97 -6.94
CA ASN A 8 -5.44 8.42 -5.63
C ASN A 8 -3.97 8.86 -5.64
N SER A 9 -3.14 8.29 -6.50
CA SER A 9 -1.73 8.69 -6.64
C SER A 9 -1.61 10.00 -7.37
N TRP A 10 -2.42 10.21 -8.41
CA TRP A 10 -2.51 11.48 -9.11
C TRP A 10 -2.96 12.62 -8.19
N MET A 11 -3.89 12.37 -7.25
CA MET A 11 -4.26 13.39 -6.25
C MET A 11 -3.10 13.80 -5.33
N GLN A 12 -2.04 12.99 -5.21
CA GLN A 12 -0.86 13.32 -4.41
C GLN A 12 0.22 14.02 -5.23
N THR A 13 0.40 13.59 -6.48
CA THR A 13 1.38 14.13 -7.43
C THR A 13 0.72 14.41 -8.77
N PRO A 14 -0.09 15.49 -8.87
CA PRO A 14 -0.86 15.78 -10.07
C PRO A 14 0.04 16.25 -11.20
N GLN A 15 0.04 15.52 -12.31
CA GLN A 15 0.78 15.82 -13.55
C GLN A 15 -0.06 15.48 -14.79
N GLY A 16 0.44 15.74 -15.99
CA GLY A 16 -0.26 15.45 -17.25
C GLY A 16 -1.60 16.19 -17.41
N HIS A 17 -1.80 17.33 -16.72
CA HIS A 17 -3.03 18.13 -16.78
C HIS A 17 -2.75 19.62 -16.99
N THR A 18 -3.74 20.34 -17.51
CA THR A 18 -3.78 21.80 -17.56
C THR A 18 -5.03 22.31 -16.83
N ILE A 19 -5.07 23.59 -16.50
CA ILE A 19 -6.23 24.22 -15.87
C ILE A 19 -6.81 25.23 -16.85
N VAL A 20 -8.06 25.00 -17.28
CA VAL A 20 -8.82 25.90 -18.15
C VAL A 20 -10.06 26.34 -17.40
N ASP A 21 -10.22 27.65 -17.18
CA ASP A 21 -11.35 28.23 -16.44
C ASP A 21 -11.57 27.63 -15.04
N GLY A 22 -10.46 27.27 -14.35
CA GLY A 22 -10.50 26.64 -13.03
C GLY A 22 -10.86 25.15 -13.04
N ILE A 23 -11.05 24.56 -14.22
CA ILE A 23 -11.32 23.13 -14.41
C ILE A 23 -10.01 22.43 -14.80
N VAL A 24 -9.72 21.32 -14.12
CA VAL A 24 -8.59 20.45 -14.47
C VAL A 24 -8.94 19.64 -15.72
N VAL A 25 -8.16 19.81 -16.79
CA VAL A 25 -8.32 19.13 -18.07
C VAL A 25 -7.09 18.25 -18.32
N PRO A 26 -7.26 16.94 -18.60
CA PRO A 26 -6.14 16.05 -18.87
C PRO A 26 -5.50 16.37 -20.23
N VAL A 27 -4.16 16.46 -20.26
CA VAL A 27 -3.38 16.66 -21.49
C VAL A 27 -2.56 15.44 -21.87
N ASP A 28 -2.13 14.63 -20.89
CA ASP A 28 -1.44 13.36 -21.12
C ASP A 28 -1.91 12.30 -20.11
N TRP A 29 -2.63 11.29 -20.62
CA TRP A 29 -3.16 10.20 -19.80
C TRP A 29 -2.09 9.24 -19.28
N PHE A 30 -0.99 9.08 -20.01
CA PHE A 30 0.10 8.21 -19.59
C PHE A 30 0.83 8.83 -18.39
N GLU A 31 1.10 10.13 -18.44
CA GLU A 31 1.64 10.86 -17.29
C GLU A 31 0.68 10.85 -16.10
N ILE A 32 -0.62 11.04 -16.32
CA ILE A 32 -1.62 10.99 -15.23
C ILE A 32 -1.59 9.64 -14.50
N ILE A 33 -1.57 8.53 -15.24
CA ILE A 33 -1.63 7.18 -14.68
C ILE A 33 -0.30 6.79 -14.06
N PHE A 34 0.80 6.95 -14.79
CA PHE A 34 2.15 6.52 -14.38
C PHE A 34 2.92 7.67 -13.72
N ASN A 35 2.31 8.27 -12.71
CA ASN A 35 2.99 9.25 -11.87
C ASN A 35 4.04 8.61 -10.94
N PRO A 36 4.99 9.39 -10.40
CA PRO A 36 6.07 8.88 -9.56
C PRO A 36 5.60 8.05 -8.36
N TYR A 37 4.36 8.25 -7.91
CA TYR A 37 3.79 7.55 -6.76
C TYR A 37 3.12 6.23 -7.14
N PHE A 38 2.56 6.14 -8.34
CA PHE A 38 1.62 5.09 -8.71
C PHE A 38 2.22 3.70 -8.53
N LEU A 39 3.43 3.45 -9.04
CA LEU A 39 4.01 2.12 -9.03
C LEU A 39 4.39 1.66 -7.61
N TYR A 40 5.02 2.53 -6.82
CA TYR A 40 5.34 2.23 -5.42
C TYR A 40 4.08 1.90 -4.61
N ARG A 41 3.01 2.68 -4.80
CA ARG A 41 1.75 2.49 -4.10
C ARG A 41 1.00 1.26 -4.56
N LEU A 42 1.03 0.96 -5.85
CA LEU A 42 0.41 -0.24 -6.41
C LEU A 42 1.05 -1.50 -5.80
N VAL A 43 2.38 -1.58 -5.78
CA VAL A 43 3.08 -2.73 -5.19
C VAL A 43 2.85 -2.79 -3.69
N HIS A 44 2.98 -1.66 -2.98
CA HIS A 44 2.79 -1.62 -1.52
C HIS A 44 1.38 -2.05 -1.09
N MET A 45 0.35 -1.54 -1.76
CA MET A 45 -1.04 -1.86 -1.44
C MET A 45 -1.41 -3.27 -1.87
N GLY A 46 -0.87 -3.75 -3.00
CA GLY A 46 -1.09 -5.12 -3.46
C GLY A 46 -0.49 -6.16 -2.50
N LEU A 47 0.74 -5.94 -2.05
CA LEU A 47 1.37 -6.79 -1.03
C LEU A 47 0.60 -6.75 0.31
N ALA A 48 0.13 -5.57 0.73
CA ALA A 48 -0.69 -5.42 1.93
C ALA A 48 -2.02 -6.17 1.84
N GLU A 49 -2.67 -6.18 0.66
CA GLU A 49 -3.90 -6.94 0.41
C GLU A 49 -3.67 -8.45 0.59
N PHE A 50 -2.59 -8.99 0.02
CA PHE A 50 -2.24 -10.41 0.21
C PHE A 50 -1.95 -10.75 1.67
N LEU A 51 -1.26 -9.88 2.41
CA LEU A 51 -1.01 -10.06 3.84
C LEU A 51 -2.31 -10.07 4.65
N CYS A 52 -3.22 -9.13 4.38
CA CYS A 52 -4.51 -9.07 5.05
C CYS A 52 -5.32 -10.35 4.83
N MET A 53 -5.40 -10.82 3.58
CA MET A 53 -6.09 -12.07 3.24
C MET A 53 -5.42 -13.30 3.84
N ALA A 54 -4.09 -13.34 3.89
CA ALA A 54 -3.36 -14.42 4.54
C ALA A 54 -3.67 -14.47 6.05
N LEU A 55 -3.67 -13.33 6.74
CA LEU A 55 -4.05 -13.26 8.16
C LEU A 55 -5.49 -13.72 8.40
N LEU A 56 -6.43 -13.32 7.53
CA LEU A 56 -7.83 -13.73 7.62
C LEU A 56 -7.99 -15.26 7.46
N VAL A 57 -7.30 -15.85 6.48
CA VAL A 57 -7.31 -17.30 6.25
C VAL A 57 -6.64 -18.05 7.42
N ALA A 58 -5.52 -17.53 7.93
CA ALA A 58 -4.86 -18.09 9.11
C ALA A 58 -5.78 -18.07 10.34
N ALA A 59 -6.43 -16.94 10.61
CA ALA A 59 -7.34 -16.78 11.74
C ALA A 59 -8.53 -17.75 11.64
N THR A 60 -9.14 -17.88 10.45
CA THR A 60 -10.26 -18.79 10.20
C THR A 60 -9.83 -20.26 10.35
N GLY A 61 -8.68 -20.63 9.77
CA GLY A 61 -8.13 -21.98 9.90
C GLY A 61 -7.77 -22.32 11.35
N ALA A 62 -7.15 -21.40 12.08
CA ALA A 62 -6.81 -21.56 13.49
C ALA A 62 -8.06 -21.74 14.36
N TYR A 63 -9.12 -20.96 14.09
CA TYR A 63 -10.41 -21.11 14.78
C TYR A 63 -10.98 -22.53 14.64
N HIS A 64 -11.02 -23.08 13.43
CA HIS A 64 -11.53 -24.44 13.23
C HIS A 64 -10.65 -25.53 13.85
N LEU A 65 -9.32 -25.36 13.83
CA LEU A 65 -8.40 -26.26 14.55
C LEU A 65 -8.67 -26.25 16.06
N LEU A 66 -8.87 -25.07 16.67
CA LEU A 66 -9.20 -24.94 18.09
C LEU A 66 -10.54 -25.60 18.45
N LYS A 67 -11.47 -25.69 17.50
CA LYS A 67 -12.75 -26.38 17.65
C LYS A 67 -12.71 -27.87 17.30
N ASN A 68 -11.54 -28.41 16.95
CA ASN A 68 -11.37 -29.77 16.44
C ASN A 68 -12.23 -30.10 15.22
N GLN A 69 -12.48 -29.10 14.35
CA GLN A 69 -13.30 -29.22 13.15
C GLN A 69 -12.45 -29.15 11.88
N TYR A 70 -12.85 -29.92 10.86
CA TYR A 70 -12.24 -29.90 9.52
C TYR A 70 -10.70 -30.03 9.53
N GLN A 71 -10.14 -30.82 10.45
CA GLN A 71 -8.72 -30.81 10.82
C GLN A 71 -7.73 -30.74 9.63
N THR A 72 -7.92 -31.59 8.62
CA THR A 72 -7.05 -31.61 7.43
C THR A 72 -7.14 -30.32 6.61
N GLY A 73 -8.35 -29.76 6.44
CA GLY A 73 -8.56 -28.51 5.71
C GLY A 73 -8.02 -27.32 6.47
N SER A 74 -8.38 -27.21 7.74
CA SER A 74 -7.95 -26.13 8.64
C SER A 74 -6.43 -26.07 8.79
N ARG A 75 -5.74 -27.22 8.88
CA ARG A 75 -4.27 -27.28 8.91
C ARG A 75 -3.64 -26.78 7.60
N LYS A 76 -4.22 -27.12 6.44
CA LYS A 76 -3.75 -26.62 5.14
C LYS A 76 -3.94 -25.11 5.04
N MET A 77 -5.09 -24.59 5.48
CA MET A 77 -5.36 -23.14 5.49
C MET A 77 -4.29 -22.38 6.29
N VAL A 78 -4.02 -22.82 7.52
CA VAL A 78 -3.01 -22.19 8.38
C VAL A 78 -1.62 -22.29 7.75
N MET A 79 -1.21 -23.46 7.24
CA MET A 79 0.13 -23.63 6.65
C MET A 79 0.33 -22.74 5.42
N MET A 80 -0.63 -22.71 4.50
CA MET A 80 -0.57 -21.88 3.30
C MET A 80 -0.51 -20.39 3.65
N ALA A 81 -1.32 -19.96 4.62
CA ALA A 81 -1.32 -18.59 5.10
C ALA A 81 0.00 -18.21 5.77
N LEU A 82 0.58 -19.06 6.62
CA LEU A 82 1.87 -18.81 7.25
C LEU A 82 3.01 -18.69 6.23
N TRP A 83 3.01 -19.52 5.18
CA TRP A 83 3.98 -19.38 4.08
C TRP A 83 3.82 -18.06 3.33
N MET A 84 2.57 -17.65 3.07
CA MET A 84 2.29 -16.36 2.44
C MET A 84 2.82 -15.20 3.30
N LEU A 85 2.58 -15.24 4.61
CA LEU A 85 3.06 -14.23 5.56
C LEU A 85 4.59 -14.20 5.61
N ALA A 86 5.25 -15.36 5.68
CA ALA A 86 6.69 -15.47 5.76
C ALA A 86 7.40 -14.84 4.55
N LEU A 87 6.79 -14.89 3.36
CA LEU A 87 7.34 -14.30 2.14
C LEU A 87 6.92 -12.83 1.94
N MET A 88 5.63 -12.53 2.14
CA MET A 88 5.10 -11.20 1.83
C MET A 88 5.44 -10.17 2.90
N ALA A 89 5.58 -10.54 4.18
CA ALA A 89 5.84 -9.56 5.23
C ALA A 89 7.23 -8.90 5.09
N PRO A 90 8.32 -9.64 4.82
CA PRO A 90 9.61 -9.02 4.51
C PRO A 90 9.56 -8.15 3.25
N LEU A 91 8.88 -8.61 2.19
CA LEU A 91 8.73 -7.84 0.95
C LEU A 91 7.92 -6.54 1.19
N GLN A 92 6.85 -6.60 1.98
CA GLN A 92 6.05 -5.45 2.38
C GLN A 92 6.90 -4.42 3.12
N ALA A 93 7.77 -4.86 4.03
CA ALA A 93 8.65 -3.97 4.77
C ALA A 93 9.63 -3.23 3.85
N VAL A 94 10.27 -3.94 2.93
CA VAL A 94 11.21 -3.35 1.95
C VAL A 94 10.50 -2.38 1.01
N VAL A 95 9.36 -2.77 0.44
CA VAL A 95 8.58 -1.89 -0.45
C VAL A 95 7.99 -0.71 0.32
N GLY A 96 7.61 -0.90 1.59
CA GLY A 96 7.15 0.16 2.48
C GLY A 96 8.22 1.21 2.75
N ASP A 97 9.45 0.78 3.03
CA ASP A 97 10.59 1.70 3.19
C ASP A 97 10.82 2.52 1.91
N GLN A 98 10.87 1.86 0.75
CA GLN A 98 11.02 2.55 -0.55
C GLN A 98 9.87 3.53 -0.83
N HIS A 99 8.63 3.16 -0.49
CA HIS A 99 7.49 4.07 -0.62
C HIS A 99 7.59 5.26 0.35
N GLY A 100 8.09 5.04 1.57
CA GLY A 100 8.37 6.09 2.56
C GLY A 100 9.42 7.08 2.06
N LEU A 101 10.52 6.60 1.48
CA LEU A 101 11.56 7.44 0.88
C LEU A 101 11.04 8.26 -0.31
N ASN A 102 10.24 7.66 -1.20
CA ASN A 102 9.60 8.39 -2.29
C ASN A 102 8.61 9.45 -1.77
N THR A 103 7.92 9.15 -0.67
CA THR A 103 7.03 10.10 0.02
C THR A 103 7.82 11.25 0.66
N LEU A 104 8.99 10.97 1.25
CA LEU A 104 9.87 11.99 1.83
C LEU A 104 10.32 13.02 0.78
N GLU A 105 10.66 12.56 -0.42
CA GLU A 105 11.12 13.43 -1.52
C GLU A 105 10.03 14.38 -2.01
N HIS A 106 8.81 13.89 -2.22
CA HIS A 106 7.74 14.68 -2.85
C HIS A 106 6.79 15.32 -1.83
N GLN A 107 6.67 14.76 -0.63
CA GLN A 107 5.73 15.17 0.43
C GLN A 107 6.36 15.04 1.84
N PRO A 108 7.46 15.75 2.12
CA PRO A 108 8.22 15.60 3.37
C PRO A 108 7.41 15.89 4.63
N ILE A 109 6.40 16.77 4.53
CA ILE A 109 5.53 17.11 5.67
C ILE A 109 4.72 15.91 6.18
N LYS A 110 4.39 14.95 5.30
CA LYS A 110 3.67 13.74 5.72
C LYS A 110 4.55 12.81 6.53
N VAL A 111 5.78 12.59 6.05
CA VAL A 111 6.76 11.76 6.76
C VAL A 111 7.11 12.41 8.09
N ALA A 112 7.33 13.72 8.12
CA ALA A 112 7.60 14.44 9.37
C ALA A 112 6.43 14.38 10.37
N ALA A 113 5.19 14.34 9.88
CA ALA A 113 4.04 14.12 10.73
C ALA A 113 3.98 12.69 11.30
N MET A 114 4.31 11.68 10.49
CA MET A 114 4.35 10.27 10.91
C MET A 114 5.49 10.00 11.90
N GLU A 115 6.65 10.60 11.66
CA GLU A 115 7.87 10.43 12.47
C GLU A 115 7.94 11.38 13.68
N GLY A 116 6.91 12.20 13.92
CA GLY A 116 6.90 13.15 15.04
C GLY A 116 7.92 14.30 14.92
N ALA A 117 8.43 14.55 13.72
CA ALA A 117 9.46 15.54 13.41
C ALA A 117 8.91 16.88 12.87
N LEU A 118 7.60 17.14 12.98
CA LEU A 118 6.95 18.40 12.55
C LEU A 118 7.66 19.65 13.10
N VAL A 119 8.07 19.61 14.36
CA VAL A 119 8.75 20.71 15.05
C VAL A 119 10.11 21.00 14.39
N ALA A 120 10.85 19.95 14.01
CA ALA A 120 12.15 20.07 13.35
C ALA A 120 12.06 20.67 11.93
N ILE A 121 10.95 20.49 11.21
CA ILE A 121 10.76 21.02 9.85
C ILE A 121 10.17 22.44 9.86
N LEU A 122 9.33 22.77 10.83
CA LEU A 122 8.69 24.09 10.94
C LEU A 122 9.56 25.16 11.60
N GLY A 123 10.81 24.81 11.99
CA GLY A 123 11.80 25.76 12.51
C GLY A 123 11.36 26.45 13.82
N ARG A 124 10.55 25.77 14.63
CA ARG A 124 10.08 26.25 15.95
C ARG A 124 10.63 25.40 17.07
#